data_AF-A0A8T0D861-F1
#
_entry.id   AF-A0A8T0D861-F1
#
_cell.length_a   1.000
_cell.length_b   1.000
_cell.length_c   1.000
_cell.angle_alpha   90.00
_cell.angle_beta   90.00
_cell.angle_gamma   90.00
#
_symmetry.space_group_name_H-M   'P 1'
#
loop_
_entity.id
_entity.type
_entity.pdbx_description
1 polymer ?
#
loop_
_entity_poly.entity_id
_entity_poly.type
_entity_poly.pdbx_seq_one_letter_code
_entity_poly.pdbx_strand_id
1 'polypeptide(L)'
;MGESLLFDETVYEKLSEVKKPIFLFDWLRGLYKSLPKEDKKNVRDVQEDLVQQLLSQLSRSTSPPVHRLVGRCLGKLFIVGDTLLLYTAVNTCNSLLKSRDDGASTTAGRLAAMTCLGTIYRCLGRMIGRSFDDSVTLMVKLIKQVRLFRGCIKECFLL
;
A
#
# COMPACT_ATOMS: atom_id res chain seq x y z
N MET A 1 10.74 -18.37 -17.63
CA MET A 1 11.36 -18.39 -16.30
C MET A 1 10.45 -17.59 -15.40
N GLY A 2 9.70 -18.25 -14.52
CA GLY A 2 8.74 -17.60 -13.64
C GLY A 2 9.49 -16.82 -12.58
N GLU A 3 9.53 -15.49 -12.73
CA GLU A 3 9.94 -14.62 -11.64
C GLU A 3 8.90 -14.79 -10.53
N SER A 4 9.33 -15.23 -9.34
CA SER A 4 8.44 -15.34 -8.19
C SER A 4 7.81 -13.98 -7.91
N LEU A 5 6.49 -13.93 -7.76
CA LEU A 5 5.78 -12.70 -7.42
C LEU A 5 6.12 -12.23 -5.99
N LEU A 6 6.49 -13.16 -5.12
CA LEU A 6 6.77 -12.89 -3.72
C LEU A 6 8.08 -12.15 -3.52
N PHE A 7 8.08 -11.26 -2.53
CA PHE A 7 9.27 -10.54 -2.10
C PHE A 7 10.25 -11.50 -1.41
N ASP A 8 11.51 -11.48 -1.84
CA ASP A 8 12.57 -12.27 -1.21
C ASP A 8 13.17 -11.50 -0.01
N GLU A 9 12.63 -11.80 1.17
CA GLU A 9 13.10 -11.20 2.43
C GLU A 9 14.54 -11.63 2.77
N THR A 10 14.95 -12.84 2.37
CA THR A 10 16.30 -13.36 2.67
C THR A 10 17.38 -12.63 1.88
N VAL A 11 17.09 -12.26 0.64
CA VAL A 11 17.95 -11.41 -0.18
C VAL A 11 17.93 -9.99 0.39
N TYR A 12 16.74 -9.47 0.73
CA TYR A 12 16.60 -8.12 1.26
C TYR A 12 17.41 -7.87 2.54
N GLU A 13 17.44 -8.82 3.47
CA GLU A 13 18.20 -8.68 4.72
C GLU A 13 19.72 -8.65 4.50
N LYS A 14 20.22 -9.34 3.47
CA LYS A 14 21.64 -9.39 3.11
C LYS A 14 22.10 -8.14 2.33
N LEU A 15 21.18 -7.30 1.85
CA LEU A 15 21.51 -6.09 1.11
C LEU A 15 21.99 -4.96 2.03
N SER A 16 22.85 -4.10 1.51
CA SER A 16 23.23 -2.85 2.19
C SER A 16 22.05 -1.86 2.23
N GLU A 17 22.04 -0.98 3.23
CA GLU A 17 20.98 0.04 3.42
C GLU A 17 20.73 0.91 2.17
N VAL A 18 21.78 1.14 1.36
CA VAL A 18 21.68 1.89 0.11
C VAL A 18 20.93 1.11 -0.98
N LYS A 19 21.06 -0.22 -1.02
CA LYS A 19 20.46 -1.08 -2.04
C LYS A 19 19.04 -1.54 -1.69
N LYS A 20 18.70 -1.59 -0.40
CA LYS A 20 17.36 -1.95 0.09
C LYS A 20 16.21 -1.18 -0.58
N PRO A 21 16.20 0.16 -0.64
CA PRO A 21 15.11 0.90 -1.28
C PRO A 21 15.02 0.66 -2.78
N ILE A 22 16.15 0.41 -3.47
CA ILE A 22 16.20 0.11 -4.90
C ILE A 22 15.56 -1.25 -5.16
N PHE A 23 15.96 -2.27 -4.38
CA PHE A 23 15.43 -3.62 -4.49
C PHE A 23 13.91 -3.66 -4.25
N LEU A 24 13.44 -2.97 -3.22
CA LEU A 24 12.01 -2.83 -2.94
C LEU A 24 11.26 -2.19 -4.11
N PHE A 25 11.80 -1.10 -4.66
CA PHE A 25 11.17 -0.39 -5.77
C PHE A 25 11.12 -1.24 -7.05
N ASP A 26 12.20 -1.96 -7.36
CA ASP A 26 12.26 -2.85 -8.52
C ASP A 26 11.28 -4.02 -8.39
N TRP A 27 11.18 -4.64 -7.21
CA TRP A 27 10.16 -5.66 -6.94
C TRP A 27 8.75 -5.13 -7.14
N LEU A 28 8.40 -3.99 -6.51
CA LEU A 28 7.07 -3.41 -6.64
C LEU A 28 6.74 -3.04 -8.11
N ARG A 29 7.72 -2.56 -8.87
CA ARG A 29 7.55 -2.23 -10.29
C ARG A 29 7.38 -3.48 -11.14
N GLY A 30 8.14 -4.53 -10.86
CA GLY A 30 7.99 -5.86 -11.46
C GLY A 30 6.58 -6.40 -11.21
N LEU A 31 6.18 -6.43 -9.93
CA LEU A 31 4.87 -6.90 -9.48
C LEU A 31 3.73 -6.16 -10.19
N TYR A 32 3.77 -4.82 -10.23
CA TYR A 32 2.75 -4.03 -10.92
C TYR A 32 2.59 -4.39 -12.40
N LYS A 33 3.69 -4.76 -13.07
CA LYS A 33 3.70 -5.13 -14.50
C LYS A 33 3.36 -6.60 -14.76
N SER A 34 3.69 -7.50 -13.82
CA SER A 34 3.44 -8.93 -13.95
C SER A 34 2.02 -9.31 -13.56
N LEU A 35 1.44 -8.68 -12.53
CA LEU A 35 0.09 -9.00 -12.03
C LEU A 35 -0.99 -9.12 -13.14
N PRO A 36 -1.07 -8.23 -14.15
CA PRO A 36 -2.08 -8.36 -15.21
C PRO A 36 -1.80 -9.47 -16.23
N LYS A 37 -0.58 -9.99 -16.27
CA LYS A 37 -0.12 -11.03 -17.22
C LYS A 37 -0.15 -12.43 -16.61
N GLU A 38 -0.22 -12.51 -15.30
CA GLU A 38 -0.25 -13.77 -14.55
C GLU A 38 -1.62 -14.42 -14.57
N ASP A 39 -1.62 -15.75 -14.50
CA ASP A 39 -2.83 -16.52 -14.42
C ASP A 39 -3.55 -16.26 -13.09
N LYS A 40 -4.87 -16.08 -13.17
CA LYS A 40 -5.71 -15.80 -11.98
C LYS A 40 -5.56 -16.85 -10.88
N LYS A 41 -5.32 -18.12 -11.24
CA LYS A 41 -5.06 -19.20 -10.27
C LYS A 41 -3.75 -18.95 -9.52
N ASN A 42 -2.67 -18.69 -10.25
CA ASN A 42 -1.36 -18.40 -9.68
C ASN A 42 -1.41 -17.18 -8.74
N VAL A 43 -2.09 -16.10 -9.17
CA VAL A 43 -2.27 -14.90 -8.34
C VAL A 43 -3.02 -15.21 -7.05
N ARG A 44 -4.07 -16.04 -7.10
CA ARG A 44 -4.86 -16.42 -5.92
C ARG A 44 -4.05 -17.26 -4.93
N ASP A 45 -3.20 -18.15 -5.41
CA ASP A 45 -2.40 -19.03 -4.55
C ASP A 45 -1.41 -18.23 -3.70
N VAL A 46 -0.86 -17.13 -4.22
CA VAL A 46 0.08 -16.25 -3.50
C VAL A 46 -0.56 -14.98 -2.95
N GLN A 47 -1.87 -14.81 -3.10
CA GLN A 47 -2.53 -13.53 -2.84
C GLN A 47 -2.42 -13.10 -1.37
N GLU A 48 -2.59 -14.05 -0.44
CA GLU A 48 -2.54 -13.77 0.99
C GLU A 48 -1.16 -13.26 1.40
N ASP A 49 -0.11 -13.97 1.00
CA ASP A 49 1.27 -13.60 1.26
C ASP A 49 1.62 -12.24 0.63
N LEU A 50 1.21 -12.00 -0.62
CA LEU A 50 1.42 -10.71 -1.28
C LEU A 50 0.74 -9.55 -0.56
N VAL A 51 -0.50 -9.73 -0.09
CA VAL A 51 -1.20 -8.69 0.68
C VAL A 51 -0.45 -8.40 1.97
N GLN A 52 -0.02 -9.42 2.71
CA GLN A 52 0.72 -9.24 3.96
C GLN A 52 2.07 -8.53 3.72
N GLN A 53 2.81 -8.94 2.69
CA GLN A 53 4.08 -8.30 2.31
C GLN A 53 3.86 -6.83 1.91
N LEU A 54 2.87 -6.53 1.06
CA LEU A 54 2.58 -5.16 0.64
C LEU A 54 2.18 -4.27 1.82
N LEU A 55 1.37 -4.78 2.75
CA LEU A 55 0.97 -4.04 3.94
C LEU A 55 2.14 -3.79 4.90
N SER A 56 3.07 -4.75 5.05
CA SER A 56 4.26 -4.57 5.89
C SER A 56 5.18 -3.45 5.36
N GLN A 57 5.23 -3.25 4.03
CA GLN A 57 6.00 -2.16 3.42
C GLN A 57 5.46 -0.77 3.74
N LEU A 58 4.17 -0.62 4.07
CA LEU A 58 3.58 0.66 4.46
C LEU A 58 4.18 1.20 5.77
N SER A 59 4.53 0.30 6.69
CA SER A 59 5.15 0.67 7.97
C SER A 59 6.67 0.81 7.87
N ARG A 60 7.31 0.12 6.92
CA ARG A 60 8.78 0.09 6.77
C ARG A 60 9.33 1.20 5.88
N SER A 61 8.56 1.64 4.88
CA SER A 61 9.01 2.64 3.91
C SER A 61 8.57 4.05 4.29
N THR A 62 9.44 5.03 4.09
CA THR A 62 9.14 6.46 4.33
C THR A 62 8.93 7.25 3.03
N SER A 63 9.03 6.58 1.88
CA SER A 63 9.08 7.22 0.57
C SER A 63 7.69 7.32 -0.08
N PRO A 64 7.16 8.53 -0.33
CA PRO A 64 5.87 8.74 -1.00
C PRO A 64 5.65 8.00 -2.33
N PRO A 65 6.64 7.90 -3.25
CA PRO A 65 6.47 7.12 -4.48
C PRO A 65 6.30 5.62 -4.21
N VAL A 66 6.94 5.08 -3.17
CA VAL A 66 6.81 3.68 -2.77
C VAL A 66 5.40 3.41 -2.23
N HIS A 67 4.87 4.29 -1.38
CA HIS A 67 3.50 4.16 -0.85
C HIS A 67 2.44 4.14 -1.96
N ARG A 68 2.58 5.02 -2.96
CA ARG A 68 1.70 5.01 -4.14
C ARG A 68 1.80 3.71 -4.92
N LEU A 69 3.01 3.20 -5.11
CA LEU A 69 3.22 1.97 -5.87
C LEU A 69 2.65 0.75 -5.14
N VAL A 70 2.80 0.68 -3.80
CA VAL A 70 2.15 -0.34 -2.96
C VAL A 70 0.63 -0.30 -3.12
N GLY A 71 0.01 0.87 -2.99
CA GLY A 71 -1.45 1.01 -3.17
C GLY A 71 -1.91 0.60 -4.57
N ARG A 72 -1.13 0.91 -5.62
CA ARG A 72 -1.41 0.49 -7.00
C ARG A 72 -1.29 -1.02 -7.18
N CYS A 73 -0.29 -1.65 -6.55
CA CYS A 73 -0.12 -3.10 -6.58
C CYS A 73 -1.29 -3.80 -5.88
N LEU A 74 -1.67 -3.36 -4.67
CA LEU A 74 -2.85 -3.88 -3.97
C LEU A 74 -4.12 -3.72 -4.81
N GLY A 75 -4.33 -2.54 -5.42
CA GLY A 75 -5.45 -2.31 -6.32
C GLY A 75 -5.50 -3.29 -7.49
N LYS A 76 -4.37 -3.53 -8.17
CA LYS A 76 -4.29 -4.49 -9.28
C LYS A 76 -4.45 -5.94 -8.81
N LEU A 77 -3.86 -6.29 -7.68
CA LEU A 77 -3.94 -7.62 -7.08
C LEU A 77 -5.39 -8.01 -6.83
N PHE A 78 -6.19 -7.11 -6.24
CA PHE A 78 -7.61 -7.37 -5.98
C PHE A 78 -8.48 -7.35 -7.25
N ILE A 79 -8.08 -6.64 -8.30
CA ILE A 79 -8.78 -6.67 -9.61
C ILE A 79 -8.57 -8.00 -10.32
N VAL A 80 -7.33 -8.52 -10.32
CA VAL A 80 -6.98 -9.75 -11.04
C VAL A 80 -7.35 -10.99 -10.22
N GLY A 81 -7.05 -10.97 -8.93
CA GLY A 81 -7.29 -12.06 -8.00
C GLY A 81 -8.71 -12.03 -7.41
N ASP A 82 -8.79 -11.92 -6.09
CA ASP A 82 -10.02 -11.90 -5.31
C ASP A 82 -10.11 -10.66 -4.40
N THR A 83 -11.32 -10.21 -4.07
CA THR A 83 -11.55 -9.11 -3.14
C THR A 83 -11.72 -9.52 -1.68
N LEU A 84 -11.62 -10.82 -1.34
CA LEU A 84 -11.76 -11.32 0.04
C LEU A 84 -10.90 -10.55 1.08
N LEU A 85 -9.65 -10.26 0.75
CA LEU A 85 -8.70 -9.57 1.65
C LEU A 85 -8.74 -8.04 1.54
N LEU A 86 -9.61 -7.48 0.69
CA LEU A 86 -9.74 -6.03 0.49
C LEU A 86 -10.11 -5.32 1.79
N TYR A 87 -11.08 -5.87 2.52
CA TYR A 87 -11.53 -5.32 3.80
C TYR A 87 -10.42 -5.35 4.86
N THR A 88 -9.64 -6.43 4.90
CA THR A 88 -8.47 -6.56 5.77
C THR A 88 -7.43 -5.49 5.46
N ALA A 89 -7.07 -5.30 4.19
CA ALA A 89 -6.12 -4.27 3.79
C ALA A 89 -6.59 -2.85 4.16
N VAL A 90 -7.87 -2.55 3.93
CA VAL A 90 -8.48 -1.27 4.31
C VAL A 90 -8.45 -1.06 5.83
N ASN A 91 -8.77 -2.09 6.61
CA ASN A 91 -8.72 -2.01 8.07
C ASN A 91 -7.30 -1.83 8.61
N THR A 92 -6.31 -2.50 8.03
CA THR A 92 -4.90 -2.32 8.40
C THR A 92 -4.45 -0.88 8.13
N CYS A 93 -4.86 -0.29 7.01
CA CYS A 93 -4.55 1.11 6.77
C CYS A 93 -5.29 2.04 7.75
N ASN A 94 -6.55 1.75 8.06
CA ASN A 94 -7.31 2.52 9.04
C ASN A 94 -6.74 2.43 10.47
N SER A 95 -6.18 1.28 10.86
CA SER A 95 -5.53 1.13 12.17
C SER A 95 -4.25 1.96 12.25
N LEU A 96 -3.45 1.99 11.17
CA LEU A 96 -2.28 2.88 11.08
C LEU A 96 -2.67 4.35 11.19
N LEU A 97 -3.77 4.76 10.55
CA LEU A 97 -4.27 6.14 10.64
C LEU A 97 -4.79 6.52 12.04
N LYS A 98 -5.33 5.55 12.80
CA LYS A 98 -5.83 5.75 14.18
C LYS A 98 -4.71 5.82 15.22
N SER A 99 -3.46 5.49 14.86
CA SER A 99 -2.34 5.53 15.79
C SER A 99 -2.15 6.92 16.38
N ARG A 100 -2.16 6.98 17.72
CA ARG A 100 -2.03 8.22 18.53
C ARG A 100 -0.57 8.60 18.82
N ASP A 101 0.38 7.79 18.38
CA ASP A 101 1.80 8.05 18.57
C ASP A 101 2.29 9.13 17.59
N ASP A 102 2.98 10.14 18.11
CA ASP A 102 3.48 11.28 17.32
C ASP A 102 4.96 11.13 16.91
N GLY A 103 5.50 9.90 16.99
CA GLY A 103 6.81 9.58 16.43
C GLY A 103 6.89 9.87 14.93
N ALA A 104 8.10 10.22 14.46
CA ALA A 104 8.37 10.47 13.05
C ALA A 104 8.06 9.23 12.17
N SER A 105 8.30 8.03 12.70
CA SER A 105 7.96 6.74 12.07
C SER A 105 6.46 6.54 11.96
N THR A 106 5.70 6.82 13.03
CA THR A 106 4.24 6.73 13.03
C THR A 106 3.62 7.73 12.06
N THR A 107 4.18 8.93 11.96
CA THR A 107 3.74 9.95 11.00
C THR A 107 3.98 9.52 9.55
N ALA A 108 5.13 8.90 9.25
CA ALA A 108 5.39 8.31 7.94
C ALA A 108 4.43 7.15 7.62
N GLY A 109 4.12 6.29 8.60
CA GLY A 109 3.14 5.21 8.45
C GLY A 109 1.71 5.72 8.22
N ARG A 110 1.31 6.81 8.89
CA ARG A 110 0.01 7.49 8.66
C ARG A 110 -0.08 8.06 7.24
N LEU A 111 0.99 8.71 6.77
CA LEU A 111 1.10 9.17 5.38
C LEU A 111 0.98 8.01 4.39
N ALA A 112 1.71 6.92 4.62
CA ALA A 112 1.68 5.72 3.79
C ALA A 112 0.29 5.13 3.68
N ALA A 113 -0.37 4.95 4.82
CA ALA A 113 -1.72 4.40 4.92
C ALA A 113 -2.74 5.29 4.21
N MET A 114 -2.63 6.61 4.34
CA MET A 114 -3.52 7.57 3.67
C MET A 114 -3.36 7.52 2.15
N THR A 115 -2.13 7.53 1.65
CA THR A 115 -1.84 7.43 0.21
C THR A 115 -2.27 6.08 -0.36
N CYS A 116 -2.07 4.99 0.38
CA CYS A 116 -2.50 3.65 0.01
C CYS A 116 -4.03 3.56 -0.07
N LEU A 117 -4.74 3.99 0.97
CA LEU A 117 -6.21 4.04 0.99
C LEU A 117 -6.77 4.89 -0.14
N GLY A 118 -6.23 6.08 -0.39
CA GLY A 118 -6.67 6.93 -1.50
C GLY A 118 -6.53 6.22 -2.85
N THR A 119 -5.43 5.47 -3.05
CA THR A 119 -5.20 4.69 -4.27
C THR A 119 -6.17 3.50 -4.38
N ILE A 120 -6.37 2.76 -3.28
CA ILE A 120 -7.31 1.64 -3.21
C ILE A 120 -8.73 2.13 -3.51
N TYR A 121 -9.17 3.24 -2.91
CA TYR A 121 -10.50 3.82 -3.16
C TYR A 121 -10.68 4.30 -4.59
N ARG A 122 -9.63 4.86 -5.21
CA ARG A 122 -9.67 5.21 -6.63
C ARG A 122 -9.88 3.99 -7.53
N CYS A 123 -9.23 2.86 -7.22
CA CYS A 123 -9.30 1.66 -8.04
C CYS A 123 -10.55 0.81 -7.76
N LEU A 124 -10.98 0.72 -6.51
CA LEU A 124 -11.93 -0.27 -6.01
C LEU A 124 -13.10 0.35 -5.23
N GLY A 125 -13.26 1.68 -5.25
CA GLY A 125 -14.22 2.39 -4.39
C GLY A 125 -15.67 1.91 -4.47
N ARG A 126 -16.11 1.45 -5.65
CA ARG A 126 -17.45 0.85 -5.83
C ARG A 126 -17.67 -0.44 -5.02
N MET A 127 -16.59 -1.10 -4.61
CA MET A 127 -16.62 -2.38 -3.89
C MET A 127 -16.48 -2.23 -2.37
N ILE A 128 -16.06 -1.06 -1.86
CA ILE A 128 -15.64 -0.90 -0.45
C ILE A 128 -16.77 -0.37 0.47
N GLY A 129 -17.97 -0.10 -0.05
CA GLY A 129 -19.19 0.08 0.74
C GLY A 129 -19.05 1.04 1.94
N ARG A 130 -19.54 0.63 3.12
CA ARG A 130 -19.57 1.47 4.34
C ARG A 130 -18.19 1.86 4.89
N SER A 131 -17.15 1.06 4.66
CA SER A 131 -15.78 1.39 5.13
C SER A 131 -15.23 2.67 4.50
N PHE A 132 -15.79 3.08 3.37
CA PHE A 132 -15.48 4.34 2.72
C PHE A 132 -15.76 5.54 3.64
N ASP A 133 -16.95 5.59 4.25
CA ASP A 133 -17.39 6.74 5.06
C ASP A 133 -16.51 6.94 6.30
N ASP A 134 -16.23 5.85 7.02
CA ASP A 134 -15.36 5.84 8.19
C ASP A 134 -13.93 6.26 7.84
N SER A 135 -13.37 5.70 6.76
CA SER A 135 -12.00 5.98 6.35
C SER A 135 -11.82 7.42 5.86
N VAL A 136 -12.77 7.91 5.06
CA VAL A 136 -12.74 9.29 4.53
C VAL A 136 -12.92 10.29 5.66
N THR A 137 -13.84 10.05 6.59
CA THR A 137 -14.00 10.90 7.78
C THR A 137 -12.71 11.00 8.59
N LEU A 138 -12.02 9.88 8.76
CA LEU A 138 -10.75 9.84 9.48
C LEU A 138 -9.62 10.55 8.71
N MET A 139 -9.50 10.33 7.40
CA MET A 139 -8.55 11.05 6.54
C MET A 139 -8.80 12.56 6.58
N VAL A 140 -10.06 13.01 6.48
CA VAL A 140 -10.42 14.44 6.56
C VAL A 140 -10.05 15.05 7.91
N LYS A 141 -10.25 14.33 9.01
CA LYS A 141 -9.82 14.78 10.35
C LYS A 141 -8.30 14.97 10.40
N LEU A 142 -7.53 14.01 9.89
CA LEU A 142 -6.06 14.08 9.87
C LEU A 142 -5.53 15.21 9.00
N ILE A 143 -6.14 15.44 7.83
CA ILE A 143 -5.79 16.56 6.93
C ILE A 143 -6.02 17.91 7.64
N LYS A 144 -7.13 18.04 8.38
CA LYS A 144 -7.46 19.25 9.14
C LYS A 144 -6.52 19.49 10.33
N GLN A 145 -6.00 18.43 10.94
CA GLN A 145 -5.16 18.52 12.13
C GLN A 145 -3.72 18.96 11.85
N VAL A 146 -3.24 18.93 10.60
CA VAL A 146 -1.80 18.87 10.36
C VAL A 146 -1.31 19.94 9.37
N ARG A 147 -0.56 20.89 9.93
CA ARG A 147 0.35 21.83 9.24
C ARG A 147 1.48 21.13 8.44
N LEU A 148 1.64 19.80 8.54
CA LEU A 148 2.66 18.98 7.84
C LEU A 148 2.23 18.45 6.45
N PHE A 149 0.95 18.52 6.04
CA PHE A 149 0.49 17.95 4.76
C PHE A 149 0.51 18.91 3.55
N ARG A 150 1.05 20.14 3.70
CA ARG A 150 1.06 21.13 2.61
C ARG A 150 1.75 20.64 1.33
N GLY A 151 2.71 19.72 1.42
CA GLY A 151 3.32 19.06 0.24
C GLY A 151 2.52 17.88 -0.32
N CYS A 152 1.86 17.09 0.55
CA CYS A 152 1.23 15.82 0.18
C CYS A 152 -0.18 15.97 -0.41
N ILE A 153 -0.90 17.06 -0.10
CA ILE A 153 -2.23 17.33 -0.67
C ILE A 153 -2.15 17.49 -2.20
N LYS A 154 -1.08 18.08 -2.74
CA LYS A 154 -0.90 18.19 -4.18
C LYS A 154 -0.72 16.82 -4.85
N GLU A 155 -0.07 15.86 -4.20
CA GLU A 155 0.22 14.55 -4.79
C GLU A 155 -0.87 13.49 -4.56
N CYS A 156 -1.70 13.65 -3.52
CA CYS A 156 -2.83 12.75 -3.25
C CYS A 156 -4.10 13.12 -4.03
N PHE A 157 -4.27 14.40 -4.44
CA PHE A 157 -5.49 14.88 -5.12
C PHE A 157 -5.30 15.35 -6.57
N LEU A 158 -4.08 15.71 -7.03
CA LEU A 158 -3.82 15.84 -8.47
C LEU A 158 -3.30 14.50 -9.02
N LEU A 159 -4.24 13.66 -9.46
CA LEU A 159 -4.12 12.74 -10.60
C LEU A 159 -5.49 12.18 -10.91
#